data_AF-A0A350YJH1-F1
#
_entry.id   AF-A0A350YJH1-F1
#
_cell.length_a   1.000
_cell.length_b   1.000
_cell.length_c   1.000
_cell.angle_alpha   90.00
_cell.angle_beta   90.00
_cell.angle_gamma   90.00
#
_symmetry.space_group_name_H-M   'P 1'
#
loop_
_entity.id
_entity.type
_entity.pdbx_description
1 polymer ?
#
loop_
_entity_poly.entity_id
_entity_poly.type
_entity_poly.pdbx_seq_one_letter_code
_entity_poly.pdbx_strand_id
1 'polypeptide(L)'
;MSNRRKDSQTDSEETSNQILPTDQYEELLATVRHDLRQPLQTLNLIQGILESKINDVETLKVVSRLGNTLDSMTGLLDALLDTEKQNVQDDDPEKEPNLATQSFAEEKPISSSSDAGKSLAPVVFIVDDDLDVRVNLSGLLTIHNHSVEAFESSEQFLSVYRSGSKGCLLIDAMLPGISGLDLIKQLRSSGDQIPAIMITGNGDIALAVQSMKIGASDFIEKPIDHNDLLTSVTQALRVNEESTRSAENRDAAIASLARLSPRERQIMERVLAGDPSKNIAADLGISQRTVETHRANIMKKTRSKSLPALLKIALLAA
;
A
#
# COMPACT_ATOMS: atom_id res chain seq x y z
N MET A 1 -12.72 -35.77 87.23
CA MET A 1 -11.42 -35.06 87.07
C MET A 1 -10.64 -35.79 85.98
N SER A 2 -10.84 -35.47 84.71
CA SER A 2 -10.15 -34.45 83.89
C SER A 2 -8.65 -34.67 83.66
N ASN A 3 -8.34 -34.95 82.39
CA ASN A 3 -7.30 -34.42 81.47
C ASN A 3 -6.43 -35.51 80.82
N ARG A 4 -6.56 -35.82 79.52
CA ARG A 4 -6.25 -35.08 78.26
C ARG A 4 -4.75 -35.05 77.87
N ARG A 5 -4.45 -35.95 76.93
CA ARG A 5 -3.59 -35.92 75.72
C ARG A 5 -2.64 -34.73 75.47
N LYS A 6 -1.40 -35.10 75.08
CA LYS A 6 -0.37 -34.41 74.24
C LYS A 6 0.27 -35.53 73.39
N ASP A 7 0.32 -35.51 72.07
CA ASP A 7 1.11 -34.72 71.10
C ASP A 7 2.10 -35.67 70.38
N SER A 8 2.53 -35.29 69.17
CA SER A 8 3.41 -35.96 68.17
C SER A 8 2.67 -36.87 67.16
N GLN A 9 2.41 -36.54 65.88
CA GLN A 9 3.11 -35.80 64.79
C GLN A 9 3.99 -36.73 63.92
N THR A 10 4.06 -36.39 62.61
CA THR A 10 4.64 -37.08 61.41
C THR A 10 3.63 -37.95 60.64
N ASP A 11 3.47 -37.89 59.30
CA ASP A 11 3.96 -37.03 58.19
C ASP A 11 3.02 -37.35 57.00
N SER A 12 2.35 -36.40 56.36
CA SER A 12 2.84 -35.45 55.34
C SER A 12 3.31 -36.12 54.03
N GLU A 13 2.37 -36.26 53.09
CA GLU A 13 2.62 -36.18 51.64
C GLU A 13 1.28 -36.02 50.90
N GLU A 14 0.91 -34.78 50.60
CA GLU A 14 -0.07 -34.48 49.56
C GLU A 14 0.35 -33.19 48.85
N THR A 15 0.96 -33.38 47.68
CA THR A 15 1.33 -32.33 46.73
C THR A 15 0.09 -31.55 46.31
N SER A 16 -0.10 -30.36 46.88
CA SER A 16 -1.13 -29.41 46.46
C SER A 16 -0.86 -28.92 45.05
N ASN A 17 -1.69 -29.38 44.11
CA ASN A 17 -1.85 -28.81 42.79
C ASN A 17 -2.47 -27.40 42.95
N GLN A 18 -1.64 -26.36 42.95
CA GLN A 18 -2.09 -24.97 43.05
C GLN A 18 -2.76 -24.55 41.74
N ILE A 19 -4.09 -24.59 41.74
CA ILE A 19 -4.94 -23.97 40.71
C ILE A 19 -4.73 -22.45 40.80
N LEU A 20 -4.29 -21.83 39.70
CA LEU A 20 -4.12 -20.38 39.62
C LEU A 20 -5.47 -19.67 39.85
N PRO A 21 -5.52 -18.54 40.59
CA PRO A 21 -6.75 -17.75 40.75
C PRO A 21 -7.28 -17.28 39.40
N THR A 22 -8.60 -17.38 39.19
CA THR A 22 -9.30 -17.12 37.90
C THR A 22 -8.90 -15.80 37.23
N ASP A 23 -8.70 -14.73 37.99
CA ASP A 23 -8.29 -13.41 37.46
C ASP A 23 -6.90 -13.41 36.82
N GLN A 24 -5.96 -14.23 37.32
CA GLN A 24 -4.62 -14.35 36.75
C GLN A 24 -4.62 -15.18 35.47
N TYR A 25 -5.58 -16.11 35.34
CA TYR A 25 -5.75 -16.91 34.13
C TYR A 25 -6.32 -16.07 32.99
N GLU A 26 -7.29 -15.20 33.28
CA GLU A 26 -7.84 -14.28 32.27
C GLU A 26 -6.81 -13.25 31.77
N GLU A 27 -6.00 -12.67 32.66
CA GLU A 27 -4.95 -11.71 32.26
C GLU A 27 -3.84 -12.38 31.42
N LEU A 28 -3.48 -13.63 31.77
CA LEU A 28 -2.57 -14.45 30.99
C LEU A 28 -3.13 -14.77 29.61
N LEU A 29 -4.41 -15.18 29.52
CA LEU A 29 -5.08 -15.47 28.26
C LEU A 29 -5.23 -14.21 27.38
N ALA A 30 -5.52 -13.05 27.97
CA ALA A 30 -5.57 -11.79 27.24
C ALA A 30 -4.19 -11.37 26.68
N THR A 31 -3.12 -11.64 27.44
CA THR A 31 -1.74 -11.38 27.00
C THR A 31 -1.34 -12.34 25.88
N VAL A 32 -1.61 -13.64 26.02
CA VAL A 32 -1.36 -14.65 24.98
C VAL A 32 -2.19 -14.38 23.72
N ARG A 33 -3.43 -13.89 23.88
CA ARG A 33 -4.29 -13.44 22.77
C ARG A 33 -3.63 -12.30 21.98
N HIS A 34 -3.11 -11.30 22.69
CA HIS A 34 -2.42 -10.19 22.06
C HIS A 34 -1.14 -10.64 21.34
N ASP A 35 -0.32 -11.45 22.02
CA ASP A 35 1.01 -11.85 21.55
C ASP A 35 0.99 -12.85 20.38
N LEU A 36 -0.07 -13.64 20.23
CA LEU A 36 -0.25 -14.54 19.08
C LEU A 36 -1.02 -13.89 17.91
N ARG A 37 -1.90 -12.93 18.20
CA ARG A 37 -2.67 -12.22 17.16
C ARG A 37 -1.80 -11.29 16.33
N GLN A 38 -0.86 -10.57 16.96
CA GLN A 38 0.00 -9.61 16.24
C GLN A 38 0.89 -10.27 15.17
N PRO A 39 1.57 -11.41 15.44
CA PRO A 39 2.32 -12.13 14.42
C PRO A 39 1.46 -12.63 13.27
N LEU A 40 0.28 -13.21 13.55
CA LEU A 40 -0.62 -13.73 12.51
C LEU A 40 -1.16 -12.62 11.59
N GLN A 41 -1.53 -11.46 12.17
CA GLN A 41 -1.92 -10.29 11.39
C GLN A 41 -0.78 -9.77 10.51
N THR A 42 0.45 -9.81 11.03
CA THR A 42 1.64 -9.41 10.27
C THR A 42 1.90 -10.37 9.11
N LEU A 43 1.73 -11.68 9.32
CA LEU A 43 1.86 -12.69 8.27
C LEU A 43 0.79 -12.53 7.19
N ASN A 44 -0.46 -12.23 7.55
CA ASN A 44 -1.54 -11.95 6.59
C ASN A 44 -1.24 -10.71 5.73
N LEU A 45 -0.66 -9.66 6.33
CA LEU A 45 -0.25 -8.49 5.55
C LEU A 45 0.89 -8.80 4.58
N ILE A 46 1.90 -9.55 5.03
CA ILE A 46 3.03 -9.97 4.19
C ILE A 46 2.53 -10.82 3.02
N GLN A 47 1.61 -11.75 3.28
CA GLN A 47 0.96 -12.54 2.24
C GLN A 47 0.22 -11.65 1.23
N GLY A 48 -0.61 -10.69 1.66
CA GLY A 48 -1.30 -9.79 0.74
C GLY A 48 -0.35 -8.94 -0.13
N ILE A 49 0.80 -8.52 0.42
CA ILE A 49 1.85 -7.85 -0.35
C ILE A 49 2.48 -8.80 -1.36
N LEU A 50 2.75 -10.05 -0.97
CA LEU A 50 3.28 -11.07 -1.88
C LEU A 50 2.31 -11.35 -3.03
N GLU A 51 1.01 -11.52 -2.75
CA GLU A 51 -0.01 -11.69 -3.79
C GLU A 51 -0.04 -10.53 -4.79
N SER A 52 0.09 -9.28 -4.29
CA SER A 52 0.09 -8.09 -5.16
C SER A 52 1.30 -7.97 -6.10
N LYS A 53 2.38 -8.73 -5.83
CA LYS A 53 3.65 -8.68 -6.58
C LYS A 53 3.89 -9.90 -7.47
N ILE A 54 3.03 -10.92 -7.42
CA ILE A 54 3.19 -12.16 -8.17
C ILE A 54 2.37 -12.08 -9.47
N ASN A 55 3.04 -12.33 -10.60
CA ASN A 55 2.40 -12.40 -11.93
C ASN A 55 2.16 -13.83 -12.41
N ASP A 56 2.68 -14.83 -11.69
CA ASP A 56 2.54 -16.25 -12.02
C ASP A 56 1.33 -16.88 -11.32
N VAL A 57 0.45 -17.52 -12.10
CA VAL A 57 -0.84 -18.07 -11.64
C VAL A 57 -0.65 -19.27 -10.71
N GLU A 58 0.39 -20.09 -10.91
CA GLU A 58 0.66 -21.22 -10.01
C GLU A 58 1.19 -20.76 -8.65
N THR A 59 2.08 -19.77 -8.64
CA THR A 59 2.61 -19.16 -7.42
C THR A 59 1.51 -18.43 -6.63
N LEU A 60 0.60 -17.72 -7.29
CA LEU A 60 -0.59 -17.11 -6.67
C LEU A 60 -1.49 -18.14 -5.97
N LYS A 61 -1.66 -19.34 -6.54
CA LYS A 61 -2.43 -20.43 -5.90
C LYS A 61 -1.77 -20.94 -4.62
N VAL A 62 -0.44 -20.95 -4.56
CA VAL A 62 0.28 -21.39 -3.36
C VAL A 62 0.19 -20.33 -2.25
N VAL A 63 0.34 -19.05 -2.61
CA VAL A 63 0.26 -17.95 -1.65
C VAL A 63 -1.17 -17.75 -1.11
N SER A 64 -2.20 -17.89 -1.95
CA SER A 64 -3.60 -17.84 -1.47
C SER A 64 -3.96 -19.00 -0.54
N ARG A 65 -3.38 -20.19 -0.73
CA ARG A 65 -3.51 -21.30 0.24
C ARG A 65 -2.85 -21.00 1.58
N LEU A 66 -1.71 -20.29 1.57
CA LEU A 66 -1.07 -19.81 2.79
C LEU A 66 -1.99 -18.81 3.53
N GLY A 67 -2.65 -17.91 2.80
CA GLY A 67 -3.64 -16.99 3.38
C GLY A 67 -4.83 -17.70 4.01
N ASN A 68 -5.44 -18.64 3.30
CA ASN A 68 -6.55 -19.44 3.85
C ASN A 68 -6.13 -20.18 5.14
N THR A 69 -4.86 -20.58 5.25
CA THR A 69 -4.32 -21.24 6.45
C THR A 69 -4.15 -20.24 7.60
N LEU A 70 -3.63 -19.04 7.32
CA LEU A 70 -3.47 -17.97 8.31
C LEU A 70 -4.82 -17.46 8.83
N ASP A 71 -5.82 -17.33 7.96
CA ASP A 71 -7.19 -16.98 8.34
C ASP A 71 -7.83 -18.08 9.21
N SER A 72 -7.61 -19.35 8.86
CA SER A 72 -8.07 -20.48 9.67
C SER A 72 -7.40 -20.50 11.05
N MET A 73 -6.10 -20.22 11.14
CA MET A 73 -5.38 -20.12 12.42
C MET A 73 -5.87 -18.95 13.26
N THR A 74 -6.18 -17.81 12.63
CA THR A 74 -6.74 -16.64 13.30
C THR A 74 -8.14 -16.95 13.84
N GLY A 75 -9.00 -17.60 13.03
CA GLY A 75 -10.33 -18.03 13.45
C GLY A 75 -10.32 -19.11 14.55
N LEU A 76 -9.37 -20.05 14.52
CA LEU A 76 -9.18 -21.02 15.60
C LEU A 76 -8.70 -20.34 16.88
N LEU A 77 -7.84 -19.32 16.78
CA LEU A 77 -7.40 -18.53 17.93
C LEU A 77 -8.56 -17.73 18.53
N ASP A 78 -9.43 -17.16 17.70
CA ASP A 78 -10.65 -16.47 18.16
C ASP A 78 -11.63 -17.49 18.82
N ALA A 79 -11.84 -18.67 18.22
CA ALA A 79 -12.76 -19.69 18.72
C ALA A 79 -12.28 -20.40 20.00
N LEU A 80 -10.98 -20.68 20.13
CA LEU A 80 -10.38 -21.27 21.34
C LEU A 80 -10.38 -20.31 22.54
N LEU A 81 -10.60 -19.02 22.30
CA LEU A 81 -10.49 -17.97 23.31
C LEU A 81 -11.82 -17.23 23.59
N ASP A 82 -12.91 -17.58 22.89
CA ASP A 82 -14.30 -17.12 23.15
C ASP A 82 -15.12 -18.10 24.03
N THR A 83 -14.54 -19.24 24.43
CA THR A 83 -15.22 -20.36 25.09
C THR A 83 -15.73 -20.14 26.53
N GLU A 84 -15.63 -18.94 27.11
CA GLU A 84 -16.09 -18.69 28.50
C GLU A 84 -17.18 -17.62 28.65
N LYS A 85 -17.89 -17.23 27.58
CA LYS A 85 -19.06 -16.32 27.68
C LYS A 85 -20.43 -16.98 27.66
N GLN A 86 -20.52 -18.31 27.65
CA GLN A 86 -21.80 -19.03 27.74
C GLN A 86 -21.82 -19.97 28.95
N ASN A 87 -21.86 -19.39 30.15
CA ASN A 87 -22.36 -20.12 31.32
C ASN A 87 -22.83 -19.16 32.44
N VAL A 88 -23.75 -18.26 32.11
CA VAL A 88 -24.69 -17.70 33.09
C VAL A 88 -26.04 -17.55 32.39
N GLN A 89 -26.90 -18.55 32.60
CA GLN A 89 -28.32 -18.51 32.31
C GLN A 89 -28.99 -17.86 33.52
N ASP A 90 -29.64 -16.73 33.36
CA ASP A 90 -30.72 -16.32 34.26
C ASP A 90 -31.80 -15.59 33.45
N ASP A 91 -33.02 -16.11 33.62
CA ASP A 91 -34.28 -15.72 33.01
C ASP A 91 -34.68 -14.28 33.35
N ASP A 92 -35.09 -13.50 32.35
CA ASP A 92 -36.33 -12.70 32.45
C ASP A 92 -36.76 -12.14 31.06
N PRO A 93 -37.99 -12.38 30.58
CA PRO A 93 -38.48 -11.86 29.32
C PRO A 93 -39.54 -10.78 29.54
N GLU A 94 -39.18 -9.49 29.46
CA GLU A 94 -40.20 -8.44 29.24
C GLU A 94 -39.58 -7.11 28.80
N LYS A 95 -39.77 -6.74 27.51
CA LYS A 95 -40.39 -5.46 27.12
C LYS A 95 -40.51 -5.27 25.60
N GLU A 96 -41.73 -4.90 25.23
CA GLU A 96 -42.20 -4.45 23.91
C GLU A 96 -41.45 -3.22 23.36
N PRO A 97 -41.57 -2.98 22.02
CA PRO A 97 -40.81 -1.95 21.31
C PRO A 97 -41.50 -0.58 21.41
N ASN A 98 -40.72 0.50 21.39
CA ASN A 98 -41.27 1.83 21.15
C ASN A 98 -40.57 2.52 19.97
N LEU A 99 -41.36 2.78 18.93
CA LEU A 99 -41.07 3.71 17.86
C LEU A 99 -41.33 5.14 18.35
N ALA A 100 -40.32 6.00 18.32
CA ALA A 100 -40.54 7.45 18.21
C ALA A 100 -39.33 8.12 17.54
N THR A 101 -39.58 8.51 16.29
CA THR A 101 -39.08 9.67 15.54
C THR A 101 -38.38 10.75 16.38
N GLN A 102 -37.19 11.20 15.93
CA GLN A 102 -36.90 12.62 15.66
C GLN A 102 -35.50 12.88 15.07
N SER A 103 -35.52 13.61 13.94
CA SER A 103 -34.57 14.67 13.56
C SER A 103 -33.11 14.32 13.26
N PHE A 104 -32.81 14.04 11.98
CA PHE A 104 -31.49 14.27 11.39
C PHE A 104 -31.37 15.74 10.98
N ALA A 105 -30.47 16.47 11.64
CA ALA A 105 -29.99 17.78 11.20
C ALA A 105 -28.85 17.60 10.20
N GLU A 106 -28.94 18.34 9.09
CA GLU A 106 -27.92 18.44 8.04
C GLU A 106 -26.64 19.09 8.58
N GLU A 107 -25.52 18.35 8.55
CA GLU A 107 -24.19 18.93 8.66
C GLU A 107 -23.58 19.14 7.27
N LYS A 108 -23.36 20.41 6.98
CA LYS A 108 -22.70 21.01 5.83
C LYS A 108 -21.21 20.57 5.78
N PRO A 109 -20.65 20.15 4.63
CA PRO A 109 -19.24 19.79 4.58
C PRO A 109 -18.37 21.03 4.73
N ILE A 110 -17.51 20.99 5.75
CA ILE A 110 -16.47 21.96 6.05
C ILE A 110 -15.45 21.91 4.92
N SER A 111 -15.36 23.01 4.17
CA SER A 111 -14.26 23.30 3.26
C SER A 111 -12.96 23.39 4.06
N SER A 112 -12.15 22.34 4.00
CA SER A 112 -10.77 22.39 4.46
C SER A 112 -9.86 22.70 3.28
N SER A 113 -9.43 23.97 3.24
CA SER A 113 -8.24 24.40 2.53
C SER A 113 -7.03 23.61 3.04
N SER A 114 -6.44 22.80 2.16
CA SER A 114 -5.07 22.31 2.34
C SER A 114 -4.35 22.35 1.00
N ASP A 115 -3.61 23.43 0.81
CA ASP A 115 -2.61 23.62 -0.24
C ASP A 115 -1.38 22.78 0.10
N ALA A 116 -1.50 21.46 -0.12
CA ALA A 116 -0.41 20.49 -0.02
C ALA A 116 -0.23 19.85 -1.39
N GLY A 117 0.61 20.47 -2.20
CA GLY A 117 1.07 19.94 -3.49
C GLY A 117 -0.05 19.70 -4.47
N LYS A 118 -0.45 20.74 -5.22
CA LYS A 118 -1.36 20.63 -6.36
C LYS A 118 -0.89 19.47 -7.24
N SER A 119 -1.52 18.30 -7.13
CA SER A 119 -1.31 17.22 -8.08
C SER A 119 -1.84 17.78 -9.38
N LEU A 120 -0.94 18.30 -10.22
CA LEU A 120 -1.35 18.76 -11.54
C LEU A 120 -2.06 17.60 -12.21
N ALA A 121 -3.29 17.85 -12.67
CA ALA A 121 -4.08 16.86 -13.36
C ALA A 121 -3.24 16.29 -14.51
N PRO A 122 -3.35 14.99 -14.80
CA PRO A 122 -2.59 14.38 -15.88
C PRO A 122 -2.85 15.12 -17.20
N VAL A 123 -1.78 15.45 -17.92
CA VAL A 123 -1.84 16.15 -19.21
C VAL A 123 -1.63 15.15 -20.34
N VAL A 124 -2.45 15.25 -21.40
CA VAL A 124 -2.25 14.56 -22.66
C VAL A 124 -1.49 15.51 -23.59
N PHE A 125 -0.25 15.15 -23.90
CA PHE A 125 0.58 15.90 -24.84
C PHE A 125 0.34 15.36 -26.25
N ILE A 126 0.07 16.23 -27.23
CA ILE A 126 -0.13 15.86 -28.63
C ILE A 126 1.02 16.43 -29.44
N VAL A 127 1.70 15.60 -30.22
CA VAL A 127 2.74 16.03 -31.17
C VAL A 127 2.39 15.50 -32.54
N ASP A 128 1.94 16.38 -33.41
CA ASP A 128 1.57 16.09 -34.81
C ASP A 128 1.83 17.36 -35.61
N ASP A 129 2.39 17.30 -36.82
CA ASP A 129 2.66 18.50 -37.64
C ASP A 129 1.39 19.04 -38.31
N ASP A 130 0.36 18.20 -38.46
CA ASP A 130 -0.95 18.56 -39.00
C ASP A 130 -1.82 19.31 -37.96
N LEU A 131 -2.14 20.57 -38.28
CA LEU A 131 -2.97 21.42 -37.44
C LEU A 131 -4.38 20.85 -37.21
N ASP A 132 -4.99 20.27 -38.25
CA ASP A 132 -6.34 19.74 -38.17
C ASP A 132 -6.39 18.52 -37.24
N VAL A 133 -5.36 17.66 -37.29
CA VAL A 133 -5.24 16.54 -36.36
C VAL A 133 -5.09 17.06 -34.92
N ARG A 134 -4.20 18.03 -34.68
CA ARG A 134 -4.02 18.62 -33.33
C ARG A 134 -5.32 19.21 -32.79
N VAL A 135 -6.07 19.96 -33.61
CA VAL A 135 -7.33 20.60 -33.21
C VAL A 135 -8.40 19.55 -32.90
N ASN A 136 -8.56 18.55 -33.78
CA ASN A 136 -9.56 17.50 -33.60
C ASN A 136 -9.30 16.66 -32.35
N LEU A 137 -8.06 16.20 -32.17
CA LEU A 137 -7.67 15.42 -31.00
C LEU A 137 -7.80 16.22 -29.70
N SER A 138 -7.36 17.49 -29.72
CA SER A 138 -7.50 18.36 -28.55
C SER A 138 -8.97 18.56 -28.17
N GLY A 139 -9.83 18.80 -29.17
CA GLY A 139 -11.28 18.94 -28.96
C GLY A 139 -11.90 17.69 -28.36
N LEU A 140 -11.64 16.52 -28.96
CA LEU A 140 -12.13 15.23 -28.47
C LEU A 140 -11.70 14.98 -27.01
N LEU A 141 -10.42 15.08 -26.71
CA LEU A 141 -9.90 14.80 -25.38
C LEU A 141 -10.40 15.80 -24.32
N THR A 142 -10.55 17.07 -24.69
CA THR A 142 -11.09 18.10 -23.79
C THR A 142 -12.56 17.83 -23.45
N ILE A 143 -13.38 17.40 -24.43
CA ILE A 143 -14.78 17.01 -24.20
C ILE A 143 -14.87 15.85 -23.19
N HIS A 144 -13.86 14.98 -23.18
CA HIS A 144 -13.70 13.88 -22.22
C HIS A 144 -12.94 14.27 -20.94
N ASN A 145 -12.83 15.56 -20.62
CA ASN A 145 -12.23 16.13 -19.41
C ASN A 145 -10.71 15.87 -19.24
N HIS A 146 -9.99 15.61 -20.33
CA HIS A 146 -8.53 15.59 -20.28
C HIS A 146 -7.96 17.02 -20.41
N SER A 147 -6.89 17.30 -19.67
CA SER A 147 -6.06 18.48 -19.93
C SER A 147 -5.14 18.15 -21.12
N VAL A 148 -5.06 19.05 -22.10
CA VAL A 148 -4.34 18.79 -23.36
C VAL A 148 -3.36 19.92 -23.65
N GLU A 149 -2.16 19.56 -24.07
CA GLU A 149 -1.17 20.48 -24.65
C GLU A 149 -0.71 19.93 -26.01
N ALA A 150 -0.77 20.75 -27.05
CA ALA A 150 -0.47 20.32 -28.42
C ALA A 150 0.73 21.08 -28.99
N PHE A 151 1.59 20.35 -29.71
CA PHE A 151 2.84 20.84 -30.29
C PHE A 151 2.93 20.44 -31.76
N GLU A 152 3.51 21.32 -32.57
CA GLU A 152 3.68 21.06 -34.00
C GLU A 152 4.92 20.24 -34.35
N SER A 153 5.82 20.08 -33.39
CA SER A 153 7.06 19.33 -33.59
C SER A 153 7.58 18.72 -32.28
N SER A 154 8.38 17.66 -32.44
CA SER A 154 9.09 16.99 -31.35
C SER A 154 10.01 17.95 -30.59
N GLU A 155 10.66 18.87 -31.29
CA GLU A 155 11.56 19.88 -30.73
C GLU A 155 10.81 20.87 -29.83
N GLN A 156 9.62 21.31 -30.26
CA GLN A 156 8.79 22.20 -29.46
C GLN A 156 8.35 21.49 -28.18
N PHE A 157 7.91 20.23 -28.28
CA PHE A 157 7.57 19.40 -27.13
C PHE A 157 8.75 19.27 -26.17
N LEU A 158 9.95 18.91 -26.65
CA LEU A 158 11.16 18.76 -25.82
C LEU A 158 11.57 20.05 -25.11
N SER A 159 11.26 21.23 -25.66
CA SER A 159 11.59 22.51 -25.02
C SER A 159 10.73 22.79 -23.77
N VAL A 160 9.48 22.32 -23.78
CA VAL A 160 8.49 22.57 -22.72
C VAL A 160 8.40 21.40 -21.73
N TYR A 161 8.43 20.17 -22.23
CA TYR A 161 8.26 18.96 -21.45
C TYR A 161 9.32 18.80 -20.35
N ARG A 162 8.90 18.29 -19.19
CA ARG A 162 9.77 17.99 -18.06
C ARG A 162 9.56 16.56 -17.61
N SER A 163 10.66 15.84 -17.43
CA SER A 163 10.62 14.45 -17.01
C SER A 163 9.92 14.26 -15.65
N GLY A 164 9.16 13.18 -15.53
CA GLY A 164 8.34 12.89 -14.35
C GLY A 164 6.99 13.62 -14.33
N SER A 165 6.63 14.33 -15.40
CA SER A 165 5.28 14.90 -15.53
C SER A 165 4.22 13.81 -15.60
N LYS A 166 3.11 14.02 -14.89
CA LYS A 166 1.93 13.13 -14.94
C LYS A 166 1.22 13.32 -16.28
N GLY A 167 1.21 12.29 -17.12
CA GLY A 167 0.64 12.44 -18.46
C GLY A 167 0.85 11.27 -19.40
N CYS A 168 0.41 11.49 -20.63
CA CYS A 168 0.54 10.58 -21.77
C CYS A 168 0.93 11.40 -23.00
N LEU A 169 1.81 10.85 -23.84
CA LEU A 169 2.20 11.44 -25.12
C LEU A 169 1.43 10.74 -26.25
N LEU A 170 0.71 11.51 -27.06
CA LEU A 170 0.19 11.12 -28.37
C LEU A 170 1.13 11.70 -29.42
N ILE A 171 1.71 10.86 -30.26
CA ILE A 171 2.74 11.31 -31.19
C ILE A 171 2.58 10.73 -32.58
N ASP A 172 2.62 11.59 -33.60
CA ASP A 172 2.69 11.17 -34.99
C ASP A 172 4.05 10.52 -35.30
N ALA A 173 4.02 9.45 -36.07
CA ALA A 173 5.24 8.73 -36.40
C ALA A 173 6.16 9.52 -37.36
N MET A 174 5.58 10.31 -38.26
CA MET A 174 6.23 10.92 -39.42
C MET A 174 6.31 12.45 -39.28
N LEU A 175 7.02 12.91 -38.27
CA LEU A 175 7.26 14.33 -38.04
C LEU A 175 8.46 14.87 -38.83
N PRO A 176 8.41 16.11 -39.34
CA PRO A 176 9.60 16.83 -39.80
C PRO A 176 10.60 17.02 -38.66
N GLY A 177 11.90 16.87 -38.95
CA GLY A 177 12.95 16.99 -37.93
C GLY A 177 13.10 15.70 -37.14
N ILE A 178 12.93 15.76 -35.82
CA ILE A 178 12.96 14.57 -34.96
C ILE A 178 11.67 13.76 -35.17
N SER A 179 11.82 12.56 -35.74
CA SER A 179 10.72 11.61 -35.94
C SER A 179 10.09 11.19 -34.62
N GLY A 180 8.82 10.75 -34.65
CA GLY A 180 8.14 10.29 -33.44
C GLY A 180 8.83 9.11 -32.76
N LEU A 181 9.38 8.19 -33.57
CA LEU A 181 10.20 7.08 -33.07
C LEU A 181 11.46 7.57 -32.35
N ASP A 182 12.16 8.55 -32.93
CA ASP A 182 13.42 9.03 -32.35
C ASP A 182 13.17 9.85 -31.08
N LEU A 183 12.06 10.58 -31.01
CA LEU A 183 11.62 11.23 -29.78
C LEU A 183 11.37 10.22 -28.66
N ILE A 184 10.63 9.12 -28.92
CA ILE A 184 10.40 8.06 -27.92
C ILE A 184 11.74 7.45 -27.47
N LYS A 185 12.64 7.13 -28.42
CA LYS A 185 13.98 6.61 -28.07
C LYS A 185 14.77 7.58 -27.18
N GLN A 186 14.72 8.88 -27.47
CA GLN A 186 15.40 9.90 -26.69
C GLN A 186 14.86 9.97 -25.26
N LEU A 187 13.53 9.97 -25.10
CA LEU A 187 12.88 9.94 -23.78
C LEU A 187 13.28 8.70 -22.97
N ARG A 188 13.24 7.52 -23.59
CA ARG A 188 13.63 6.26 -22.91
C ARG A 188 15.11 6.25 -22.55
N SER A 189 15.97 6.79 -23.41
CA SER A 189 17.42 6.88 -23.16
C SER A 189 17.77 7.82 -22.00
N SER A 190 16.95 8.85 -21.74
CA SER A 190 17.07 9.69 -20.56
C SER A 190 16.43 9.10 -19.30
N GLY A 191 15.90 7.88 -19.37
CA GLY A 191 15.21 7.21 -18.26
C GLY A 191 13.75 7.62 -18.09
N ASP A 192 13.20 8.41 -19.00
CA ASP A 192 11.82 8.87 -18.94
C ASP A 192 10.84 7.77 -19.34
N GLN A 193 9.80 7.60 -18.53
CA GLN A 193 8.78 6.56 -18.66
C GLN A 193 7.40 7.11 -18.97
N ILE A 194 7.29 8.35 -19.49
CA ILE A 194 6.00 8.83 -20.01
C ILE A 194 5.46 7.84 -21.05
N PRO A 195 4.25 7.29 -20.87
CA PRO A 195 3.62 6.44 -21.86
C PRO A 195 3.43 7.22 -23.16
N ALA A 196 3.80 6.59 -24.28
CA ALA A 196 3.75 7.19 -25.59
C ALA A 196 2.91 6.30 -26.51
N ILE A 197 1.80 6.84 -27.00
CA ILE A 197 0.93 6.21 -27.98
C ILE A 197 1.30 6.80 -29.34
N MET A 198 1.75 5.93 -30.23
CA MET A 198 2.10 6.33 -31.59
C MET A 198 0.86 6.37 -32.47
N ILE A 199 0.72 7.42 -33.26
CA ILE A 199 -0.33 7.59 -34.26
C ILE A 199 0.35 7.61 -35.64
N THR A 200 -0.19 6.91 -36.64
CA THR A 200 0.39 6.94 -38.00
C THR A 200 -0.69 6.72 -39.06
N GLY A 201 -0.55 7.35 -40.23
CA GLY A 201 -1.48 7.20 -41.35
C GLY A 201 -1.21 6.03 -42.30
N ASN A 202 -0.02 5.45 -42.25
CA ASN A 202 0.27 4.21 -42.98
C ASN A 202 0.26 3.07 -41.96
N GLY A 203 -0.66 2.12 -42.08
CA GLY A 203 -0.74 0.86 -41.32
C GLY A 203 0.46 -0.08 -41.51
N ASP A 204 1.66 0.49 -41.49
CA ASP A 204 2.92 -0.23 -41.56
C ASP A 204 3.12 -0.99 -40.25
N ILE A 205 2.81 -2.29 -40.30
CA ILE A 205 3.01 -3.23 -39.20
C ILE A 205 4.47 -3.20 -38.72
N ALA A 206 5.45 -2.97 -39.61
CA ALA A 206 6.85 -2.90 -39.21
C ALA A 206 7.12 -1.68 -38.32
N LEU A 207 6.50 -0.54 -38.63
CA LEU A 207 6.57 0.67 -37.83
C LEU A 207 5.91 0.50 -36.46
N ALA A 208 4.73 -0.14 -36.42
CA ALA A 208 4.05 -0.49 -35.17
C ALA A 208 4.91 -1.42 -34.30
N VAL A 209 5.49 -2.48 -34.90
CA VAL A 209 6.40 -3.38 -34.18
C VAL A 209 7.63 -2.64 -33.68
N GLN A 210 8.17 -1.70 -34.47
CA GLN A 210 9.32 -0.91 -34.08
C GLN A 210 8.99 0.04 -32.93
N SER A 211 7.84 0.70 -32.95
CA SER A 211 7.40 1.61 -31.88
C SER A 211 7.24 0.85 -30.56
N MET A 212 6.63 -0.32 -30.58
CA MET A 212 6.50 -1.17 -29.39
C MET A 212 7.87 -1.63 -28.86
N LYS A 213 8.80 -1.99 -29.74
CA LYS A 213 10.17 -2.40 -29.35
C LYS A 213 10.96 -1.29 -28.67
N ILE A 214 10.72 -0.03 -29.03
CA ILE A 214 11.39 1.12 -28.39
C ILE A 214 10.63 1.62 -27.16
N GLY A 215 9.54 0.97 -26.76
CA GLY A 215 8.80 1.26 -25.54
C GLY A 215 7.64 2.25 -25.72
N ALA A 216 7.04 2.34 -26.91
CA ALA A 216 5.68 2.87 -27.03
C ALA A 216 4.71 2.02 -26.19
N SER A 217 3.72 2.66 -25.58
CA SER A 217 2.69 1.98 -24.80
C SER A 217 1.58 1.42 -25.68
N ASP A 218 1.31 2.07 -26.81
CA ASP A 218 0.31 1.62 -27.77
C ASP A 218 0.54 2.24 -29.16
N PHE A 219 -0.23 1.78 -30.14
CA PHE A 219 -0.19 2.22 -31.52
C PHE A 219 -1.62 2.35 -32.09
N ILE A 220 -1.89 3.44 -32.78
CA ILE A 220 -3.17 3.72 -33.42
C ILE A 220 -2.95 4.11 -34.89
N GLU A 221 -3.62 3.41 -35.79
CA GLU A 221 -3.63 3.72 -37.22
C GLU A 221 -4.65 4.83 -37.52
N LYS A 222 -4.32 5.78 -38.41
CA LYS A 222 -5.28 6.76 -38.95
C LYS A 222 -6.11 6.06 -40.06
N PRO A 223 -7.43 6.27 -40.14
CA PRO A 223 -8.23 7.22 -39.37
C PRO A 223 -8.44 6.77 -37.92
N ILE A 224 -8.31 7.72 -37.00
CA ILE A 224 -8.31 7.47 -35.56
C ILE A 224 -9.72 7.11 -35.10
N ASP A 225 -9.93 5.90 -34.61
CA ASP A 225 -11.15 5.56 -33.88
C ASP A 225 -11.15 6.24 -32.51
N HIS A 226 -12.21 6.97 -32.20
CA HIS A 226 -12.30 7.75 -30.97
C HIS A 226 -12.31 6.86 -29.72
N ASN A 227 -12.94 5.68 -29.77
CA ASN A 227 -13.01 4.77 -28.63
C ASN A 227 -11.65 4.12 -28.37
N ASP A 228 -10.96 3.72 -29.43
CA ASP A 228 -9.61 3.15 -29.32
C ASP A 228 -8.64 4.17 -28.73
N LEU A 229 -8.70 5.42 -29.18
CA LEU A 229 -7.90 6.51 -28.62
C LEU A 229 -8.19 6.73 -27.13
N LEU A 230 -9.45 6.89 -26.76
CA LEU A 230 -9.84 7.17 -25.37
C LEU A 230 -9.46 6.01 -24.45
N THR A 231 -9.62 4.77 -24.91
CA THR A 231 -9.22 3.56 -24.17
C THR A 231 -7.72 3.55 -23.95
N SER A 232 -6.94 3.78 -25.00
CA SER A 232 -5.48 3.79 -24.97
C SER A 232 -4.96 4.90 -24.04
N VAL A 233 -5.49 6.12 -24.17
CA VAL A 233 -5.13 7.27 -23.31
C VAL A 233 -5.46 6.99 -21.85
N THR A 234 -6.65 6.47 -21.56
CA THR A 234 -7.07 6.16 -20.18
C THR A 234 -6.14 5.13 -19.55
N GLN A 235 -5.80 4.07 -20.29
CA GLN A 235 -4.90 3.03 -19.81
C GLN A 235 -3.47 3.56 -19.62
N ALA A 236 -2.98 4.36 -20.55
CA ALA A 236 -1.67 5.00 -20.47
C ALA A 236 -1.56 5.92 -19.24
N LEU A 237 -2.56 6.79 -19.01
CA LEU A 237 -2.60 7.67 -17.84
C LEU A 237 -2.62 6.90 -16.53
N ARG A 238 -3.38 5.79 -16.46
CA ARG A 238 -3.42 4.92 -15.27
C ARG A 238 -2.05 4.33 -14.94
N VAL A 239 -1.34 3.81 -15.95
CA VAL A 239 0.01 3.23 -15.79
C VAL A 239 1.01 4.30 -15.36
N ASN A 240 0.94 5.51 -15.93
CA ASN A 240 1.81 6.62 -15.53
C ASN A 240 1.53 7.06 -14.09
N GLU A 241 0.27 7.15 -13.70
CA GLU A 241 -0.12 7.52 -12.34
C GLU A 241 0.40 6.50 -11.32
N GLU A 242 0.24 5.20 -11.59
CA GLU A 242 0.73 4.14 -10.71
C GLU A 242 2.26 4.16 -10.57
N SER A 243 2.96 4.36 -11.69
CA SER A 243 4.43 4.45 -11.72
C SER A 243 4.94 5.66 -10.95
N THR A 244 4.32 6.84 -11.20
CA THR A 244 4.69 8.09 -10.53
C THR A 244 4.38 8.03 -9.05
N ARG A 245 3.20 7.51 -8.67
CA ARG A 245 2.81 7.32 -7.27
C ARG A 245 3.75 6.36 -6.55
N SER A 246 4.20 5.31 -7.22
CA SER A 246 5.16 4.36 -6.64
C SER A 246 6.53 5.01 -6.41
N ALA A 247 7.01 5.82 -7.35
CA ALA A 247 8.24 6.60 -7.20
C ALA A 247 8.12 7.63 -6.07
N GLU A 248 7.04 8.41 -6.04
CA GLU A 248 6.74 9.38 -4.96
C GLU A 248 6.69 8.70 -3.59
N ASN A 249 6.05 7.52 -3.50
CA ASN A 249 5.98 6.74 -2.26
C ASN A 249 7.36 6.22 -1.81
N ARG A 250 8.19 5.76 -2.75
CA ARG A 250 9.57 5.32 -2.48
C ARG A 250 10.41 6.48 -1.96
N ASP A 251 10.37 7.63 -2.62
CA ASP A 251 11.12 8.82 -2.22
C ASP A 251 10.68 9.33 -0.84
N ALA A 252 9.37 9.37 -0.59
CA ALA A 252 8.82 9.71 0.72
C ALA A 252 9.28 8.72 1.81
N ALA A 253 9.33 7.42 1.49
CA ALA A 253 9.80 6.40 2.42
C ALA A 253 11.30 6.55 2.72
N ILE A 254 12.13 6.77 1.70
CA ILE A 254 13.58 7.03 1.84
C ILE A 254 13.80 8.27 2.72
N ALA A 255 13.10 9.37 2.43
CA ALA A 255 13.19 10.60 3.20
C ALA A 255 12.73 10.43 4.66
N SER A 256 11.74 9.57 4.90
CA SER A 256 11.26 9.23 6.25
C SER A 256 12.33 8.49 7.05
N LEU A 257 12.96 7.47 6.45
CA LEU A 257 14.02 6.67 7.09
C LEU A 257 15.32 7.47 7.28
N ALA A 258 15.61 8.43 6.40
CA ALA A 258 16.78 9.30 6.54
C ALA A 258 16.77 10.16 7.81
N ARG A 259 15.61 10.33 8.48
CA ARG A 259 15.48 11.06 9.76
C ARG A 259 15.95 10.25 10.97
N LEU A 260 16.17 8.95 10.81
CA LEU A 260 16.62 8.08 11.88
C LEU A 260 18.11 8.24 12.11
N SER A 261 18.51 8.33 13.38
CA SER A 261 19.91 8.20 13.76
C SER A 261 20.44 6.79 13.46
N PRO A 262 21.77 6.60 13.33
CA PRO A 262 22.35 5.27 13.12
C PRO A 262 21.89 4.24 14.16
N ARG A 263 21.75 4.66 15.42
CA ARG A 263 21.28 3.79 16.51
C ARG A 263 19.81 3.42 16.38
N GLU A 264 18.96 4.37 15.99
CA GLU A 264 17.54 4.09 15.72
C GLU A 264 17.36 3.19 14.50
N ARG A 265 18.20 3.32 13.47
CA ARG A 265 18.17 2.44 12.29
C ARG A 265 18.53 0.99 12.66
N GLN A 266 19.58 0.81 13.45
CA GLN A 266 19.98 -0.50 13.98
C GLN A 266 18.86 -1.16 14.80
N ILE A 267 18.20 -0.39 15.68
CA ILE A 267 17.07 -0.90 16.46
C ILE A 267 15.89 -1.23 15.55
N MET A 268 15.55 -0.36 14.59
CA MET A 268 14.47 -0.58 13.63
C MET A 268 14.65 -1.90 12.86
N GLU A 269 15.85 -2.20 12.38
CA GLU A 269 16.15 -3.44 11.64
C GLU A 269 15.85 -4.68 12.48
N ARG A 270 16.30 -4.72 13.74
CA ARG A 270 16.01 -5.83 14.67
C ARG A 270 14.52 -5.94 14.99
N VAL A 271 13.84 -4.80 15.15
CA VAL A 271 12.39 -4.75 15.39
C VAL A 271 11.60 -5.28 14.19
N LEU A 272 11.99 -4.92 12.97
CA LEU A 272 11.37 -5.42 11.74
C LEU A 272 11.67 -6.90 11.48
N ALA A 273 12.79 -7.41 12.00
CA ALA A 273 13.11 -8.84 12.01
C ALA A 273 12.29 -9.65 13.05
N GLY A 274 11.48 -8.98 13.88
CA GLY A 274 10.64 -9.62 14.88
C GLY A 274 11.31 -9.86 16.23
N ASP A 275 12.49 -9.28 16.48
CA ASP A 275 13.21 -9.51 17.72
C ASP A 275 12.48 -8.89 18.93
N PRO A 276 12.32 -9.63 20.05
CA PRO A 276 11.80 -9.09 21.29
C PRO A 276 12.71 -7.99 21.85
N SER A 277 12.13 -6.95 22.46
CA SER A 277 12.89 -5.82 23.01
C SER A 277 13.93 -6.22 24.06
N LYS A 278 13.71 -7.32 24.79
CA LYS A 278 14.68 -7.90 25.72
C LYS A 278 15.95 -8.40 25.01
N ASN A 279 15.80 -9.05 23.87
CA ASN A 279 16.93 -9.58 23.09
C ASN A 279 17.71 -8.44 22.44
N ILE A 280 17.00 -7.47 21.86
CA ILE A 280 17.61 -6.24 21.31
C ILE A 280 18.41 -5.52 22.39
N ALA A 281 17.87 -5.40 23.60
CA ALA A 281 18.54 -4.77 24.73
C ALA A 281 19.84 -5.48 25.11
N ALA A 282 19.80 -6.81 25.22
CA ALA A 282 20.96 -7.64 25.56
C ALA A 282 22.06 -7.53 24.50
N ASP A 283 21.72 -7.69 23.22
CA ASP A 283 22.69 -7.64 22.11
C ASP A 283 23.33 -6.26 21.94
N LEU A 284 22.57 -5.21 22.21
CA LEU A 284 23.00 -3.82 22.03
C LEU A 284 23.60 -3.19 23.30
N GLY A 285 23.65 -3.93 24.41
CA GLY A 285 24.21 -3.46 25.68
C GLY A 285 23.45 -2.29 26.31
N ILE A 286 22.12 -2.23 26.15
CA ILE A 286 21.26 -1.16 26.68
C ILE A 286 20.10 -1.72 27.48
N SER A 287 19.37 -0.88 28.22
CA SER A 287 18.19 -1.34 28.95
C SER A 287 17.00 -1.56 28.01
N GLN A 288 16.09 -2.49 28.36
CA GLN A 288 14.83 -2.69 27.63
C GLN A 288 13.99 -1.41 27.55
N ARG A 289 13.98 -0.60 28.63
CA ARG A 289 13.31 0.71 28.65
C ARG A 289 13.89 1.68 27.61
N THR A 290 15.20 1.62 27.39
CA THR A 290 15.89 2.41 26.36
C THR A 290 15.49 1.95 24.96
N VAL A 291 15.35 0.64 24.73
CA VAL A 291 14.83 0.09 23.44
C VAL A 291 13.43 0.61 23.17
N GLU A 292 12.51 0.56 24.15
CA GLU A 292 11.14 1.09 23.98
C GLU A 292 11.12 2.60 23.67
N THR A 293 12.01 3.36 24.31
CA THR A 293 12.16 4.80 24.02
C THR A 293 12.60 5.04 22.58
N HIS A 294 13.57 4.26 22.08
CA HIS A 294 13.97 4.33 20.68
C HIS A 294 12.84 3.88 19.73
N ARG A 295 12.09 2.82 20.05
CA ARG A 295 10.92 2.37 19.27
C ARG A 295 9.89 3.49 19.13
N ALA A 296 9.54 4.16 20.23
CA ALA A 296 8.64 5.30 20.21
C ALA A 296 9.17 6.46 19.34
N ASN A 297 10.47 6.77 19.44
CA ASN A 297 11.11 7.79 18.61
C ASN A 297 11.13 7.41 17.12
N ILE A 298 11.39 6.14 16.79
CA ILE A 298 11.33 5.62 15.42
C ILE A 298 9.92 5.81 14.86
N MET A 299 8.90 5.36 15.58
CA MET A 299 7.49 5.53 15.19
C MET A 299 7.14 7.00 14.96
N LYS A 300 7.57 7.90 15.87
CA LYS A 300 7.35 9.34 15.76
C LYS A 300 8.07 9.96 14.55
N LYS A 301 9.34 9.64 14.33
CA LYS A 301 10.16 10.20 13.24
C LYS A 301 9.72 9.72 11.86
N THR A 302 9.32 8.45 11.78
CA THR A 302 8.79 7.83 10.55
C THR A 302 7.31 8.11 10.32
N ARG A 303 6.62 8.68 11.33
CA ARG A 303 5.16 8.87 11.38
C ARG A 303 4.37 7.57 11.25
N SER A 304 4.97 6.45 11.62
CA SER A 304 4.30 5.15 11.67
C SER A 304 3.47 5.02 12.94
N LYS A 305 2.20 4.67 12.76
CA LYS A 305 1.27 4.39 13.88
C LYS A 305 1.33 2.95 14.38
N SER A 306 2.04 2.07 13.67
CA SER A 306 2.13 0.65 13.95
C SER A 306 3.37 0.03 13.33
N LEU A 307 3.76 -1.16 13.81
CA LEU A 307 4.83 -1.96 13.21
C LEU A 307 4.58 -2.31 11.73
N PRO A 308 3.36 -2.72 11.32
CA PRO A 308 3.02 -2.86 9.90
C PRO A 308 3.24 -1.61 9.05
N ALA A 309 2.88 -0.44 9.56
CA ALA A 309 3.10 0.82 8.85
C ALA A 309 4.60 1.11 8.69
N LEU A 310 5.40 0.82 9.72
CA LEU A 310 6.87 0.92 9.66
C LEU A 310 7.48 -0.07 8.67
N LEU A 311 6.99 -1.31 8.63
CA LEU A 311 7.42 -2.32 7.65
C LEU A 311 7.12 -1.89 6.22
N LYS A 312 5.93 -1.32 5.97
CA LYS A 312 5.57 -0.79 4.65
C LYS A 312 6.54 0.32 4.20
N ILE A 313 6.89 1.24 5.09
CA ILE A 313 7.88 2.30 4.79
C ILE A 313 9.25 1.67 4.50
N ALA A 314 9.69 0.70 5.30
CA ALA A 314 10.97 0.02 5.08
C ALA A 314 11.02 -0.71 3.73
N LEU A 315 9.95 -1.41 3.35
CA LEU A 315 9.85 -2.13 2.08
C LEU A 315 9.78 -1.19 0.87
N LEU A 316 9.11 -0.03 1.00
CA LEU A 316 9.06 0.96 -0.07
C LEU A 316 10.42 1.64 -0.29
N ALA A 317 11.24 1.75 0.75
CA ALA A 317 12.56 2.37 0.69
C ALA A 317 13.70 1.43 0.26
N ALA A 318 13.47 0.10 0.27
CA ALA A 318 14.41 -0.91 -0.20
C ALA A 318 14.48 -0.92 -1.73
#